data_AF-A0A924XA40-F1
#
_entry.id   AF-A0A924XA40-F1
#
_cell.length_a   1.000
_cell.length_b   1.000
_cell.length_c   1.000
_cell.angle_alpha   90.00
_cell.angle_beta   90.00
_cell.angle_gamma   90.00
#
_symmetry.space_group_name_H-M   'P 1'
#
loop_
_entity.id
_entity.type
_entity.pdbx_description
1 polymer ?
#
loop_
_entity_poly.entity_id
_entity_poly.type
_entity_poly.pdbx_seq_one_letter_code
_entity_poly.pdbx_strand_id
1 'polypeptide(L)'
;MASLLLLGVCLTSGFVVGRYGRPPAGLATGVGWFAMNIALPAFTLHLVTKLQLDWSMWILVVSQWIVFLGAWALIAFLGKRLGWTRSRIGCVVVLAGLGNTAFMGYPLIEVLRGVNAIPLAIVADQAGSFVI
;
A
#
# COMPACT_ATOMS: atom_id res chain seq x y z
N MET A 1 11.62 -5.20 -14.09
CA MET A 1 12.98 -4.83 -13.60
C MET A 1 13.16 -3.34 -13.43
N ALA A 2 12.75 -2.51 -14.40
CA ALA A 2 12.83 -1.05 -14.29
C ALA A 2 12.12 -0.50 -13.02
N SER A 3 10.94 -1.00 -12.68
CA SER A 3 10.16 -0.47 -11.54
C SER A 3 10.76 -0.79 -10.16
N LEU A 4 11.42 -1.94 -9.98
CA LEU A 4 12.17 -2.23 -8.75
C LEU A 4 13.41 -1.33 -8.62
N LEU A 5 14.12 -1.10 -9.73
CA LEU A 5 15.26 -0.20 -9.75
C LEU A 5 14.83 1.23 -9.41
N LEU A 6 13.75 1.70 -10.03
CA LEU A 6 13.15 3.00 -9.75
C LEU A 6 12.75 3.10 -8.27
N LEU A 7 12.11 2.07 -7.71
CA LEU A 7 11.74 2.04 -6.30
C LEU A 7 12.97 2.15 -5.38
N GLY A 8 14.04 1.40 -5.69
CA GLY A 8 15.30 1.49 -4.96
C GLY A 8 15.93 2.88 -5.05
N VAL A 9 15.94 3.49 -6.23
CA VAL A 9 16.44 4.86 -6.44
C VAL A 9 15.59 5.89 -5.68
N CYS A 10 14.26 5.78 -5.71
CA CYS A 10 13.36 6.69 -5.00
C CYS A 10 13.53 6.59 -3.47
N LEU A 11 13.64 5.37 -2.92
CA LEU A 11 13.86 5.17 -1.48
C LEU A 11 15.23 5.70 -1.03
N THR A 12 16.28 5.38 -1.78
CA THR A 12 17.65 5.82 -1.45
C THR A 12 17.80 7.33 -1.59
N SER A 13 17.26 7.94 -2.66
CA SER A 13 17.25 9.40 -2.83
C SER A 13 16.44 10.09 -1.73
N GLY A 14 15.25 9.58 -1.37
CA GLY A 14 14.46 10.10 -0.27
C GLY A 14 15.22 10.06 1.07
N PHE A 15 15.93 8.97 1.36
CA PHE A 15 16.79 8.85 2.54
C PHE A 15 17.93 9.86 2.53
N VAL A 16 18.65 9.99 1.41
CA VAL A 16 19.78 10.92 1.23
C VAL A 16 19.31 12.37 1.38
N VAL A 17 18.21 12.76 0.74
CA VAL A 17 17.64 14.10 0.82
C VAL A 17 17.14 14.39 2.23
N GLY A 18 16.48 13.44 2.89
CA GLY A 18 16.07 13.58 4.28
C GLY A 18 17.26 13.77 5.24
N ARG A 19 18.40 13.15 4.94
CA ARG A 19 19.61 13.23 5.79
C ARG A 19 20.47 14.47 5.55
N TYR A 20 20.57 14.93 4.29
CA TYR A 20 21.55 15.96 3.88
C TYR A 20 20.92 17.19 3.21
N GLY A 21 19.73 17.06 2.61
CA GLY A 21 19.16 18.08 1.72
C GLY A 21 18.36 19.20 2.37
N ARG A 22 18.07 19.13 3.69
CA ARG A 22 17.24 20.11 4.44
C ARG A 22 16.01 20.58 3.64
N PRO A 23 15.11 19.65 3.24
CA PRO A 23 13.98 20.00 2.39
C PRO A 23 13.07 21.04 3.07
N PRO A 24 12.34 21.85 2.28
CA PRO A 24 11.37 22.81 2.81
C PRO A 24 10.36 22.14 3.75
N ALA A 25 9.95 22.88 4.79
CA ALA A 25 8.90 22.43 5.69
C ALA A 25 7.62 22.13 4.89
N GLY A 26 7.03 20.96 5.13
CA GLY A 26 5.79 20.54 4.46
C GLY A 26 5.97 19.87 3.08
N LEU A 27 7.20 19.72 2.55
CA LEU A 27 7.42 19.06 1.26
C LEU A 27 6.84 17.63 1.25
N ALA A 28 7.13 16.83 2.26
CA ALA A 28 6.62 15.45 2.36
C ALA A 28 5.09 15.41 2.42
N THR A 29 4.48 16.33 3.17
CA THR A 29 3.02 16.44 3.27
C THR A 29 2.40 16.87 1.95
N GLY A 30 2.99 17.84 1.25
CA GLY A 30 2.51 18.31 -0.06
C GLY A 30 2.61 17.24 -1.14
N VAL A 31 3.74 16.52 -1.19
CA VAL A 31 3.92 15.39 -2.12
C VAL A 31 2.94 14.26 -1.79
N GLY A 32 2.78 13.92 -0.51
CA GLY A 32 1.81 12.90 -0.08
C GLY A 32 0.37 13.27 -0.42
N TRP A 33 -0.01 14.53 -0.21
CA TRP A 33 -1.32 15.05 -0.57
C TRP A 33 -1.56 14.95 -2.08
N PHE A 34 -0.62 15.42 -2.90
CA PHE A 34 -0.69 15.31 -4.35
C PHE A 34 -0.79 13.84 -4.79
N ALA A 35 0.04 12.98 -4.22
CA ALA A 35 0.08 11.57 -4.56
C ALA A 35 -1.25 10.87 -4.26
N MET A 36 -1.84 11.10 -3.08
CA MET A 36 -3.11 10.46 -2.69
C MET A 36 -4.33 11.06 -3.38
N ASN A 37 -4.37 12.38 -3.57
CA ASN A 37 -5.59 13.06 -4.03
C ASN A 37 -5.65 13.27 -5.55
N ILE A 38 -4.50 13.26 -6.22
CA ILE A 38 -4.41 13.56 -7.65
C ILE A 38 -3.80 12.39 -8.41
N ALA A 39 -2.57 11.98 -8.06
CA ALA A 39 -1.85 10.98 -8.84
C ALA A 39 -2.50 9.60 -8.76
N LEU A 40 -2.83 9.12 -7.56
CA LEU A 40 -3.41 7.80 -7.35
C LEU A 40 -4.81 7.69 -7.98
N PRO A 41 -5.75 8.64 -7.79
CA PRO A 41 -7.06 8.56 -8.45
C PRO A 41 -6.96 8.61 -9.98
N ALA A 42 -6.08 9.46 -10.54
CA ALA A 42 -5.87 9.53 -11.98
C ALA A 42 -5.30 8.20 -12.54
N PHE A 43 -4.34 7.61 -11.83
CA PHE A 43 -3.75 6.32 -12.18
C PHE A 43 -4.78 5.19 -12.10
N THR A 44 -5.54 5.13 -11.01
CA THR A 44 -6.62 4.17 -10.82
C THR A 44 -7.64 4.28 -11.95
N LEU A 45 -8.15 5.47 -12.26
CA LEU A 45 -9.10 5.68 -13.36
C LEU A 45 -8.54 5.20 -14.71
N HIS A 46 -7.26 5.52 -14.99
CA HIS A 46 -6.62 5.06 -16.22
C HIS A 46 -6.56 3.53 -16.32
N LEU A 47 -6.24 2.82 -15.23
CA LEU A 47 -6.13 1.36 -15.26
C LEU A 47 -7.47 0.64 -15.14
N VAL A 48 -8.45 1.22 -14.46
CA VAL A 48 -9.82 0.68 -14.39
C VAL A 48 -10.42 0.54 -15.79
N THR A 49 -10.15 1.47 -16.71
CA THR A 49 -10.62 1.34 -18.11
C THR A 49 -10.06 0.14 -18.86
N LYS A 50 -8.97 -0.46 -18.37
CA LYS A 50 -8.31 -1.64 -18.97
C LYS A 50 -8.75 -2.95 -18.29
N LEU A 51 -9.57 -2.89 -17.24
CA LEU A 51 -10.07 -4.08 -16.56
C LEU A 51 -11.22 -4.71 -17.33
N GLN A 52 -11.17 -6.03 -17.43
CA GLN A 52 -12.36 -6.84 -17.70
C GLN A 52 -12.90 -7.33 -16.36
N LEU A 53 -13.94 -6.68 -15.86
CA LEU A 53 -14.53 -7.04 -14.57
C LEU A 53 -15.09 -8.46 -14.65
N ASP A 54 -14.58 -9.32 -13.77
CA ASP A 54 -15.03 -10.70 -13.62
C ASP A 54 -15.30 -10.99 -12.14
N TRP A 55 -16.22 -11.91 -11.87
CA TRP A 55 -16.58 -12.30 -10.52
C TRP A 55 -15.40 -12.92 -9.76
N SER A 56 -14.46 -13.53 -10.47
CA SER A 56 -13.23 -14.07 -9.86
C SER A 56 -12.39 -13.00 -9.15
N MET A 57 -12.53 -11.72 -9.51
CA MET A 57 -11.76 -10.62 -8.91
C MET A 57 -12.10 -10.37 -7.44
N TRP A 58 -13.25 -10.84 -6.94
CA TRP A 58 -13.61 -10.76 -5.52
C TRP A 58 -12.57 -11.44 -4.62
N ILE A 59 -11.86 -12.46 -5.13
CA ILE A 59 -10.81 -13.11 -4.36
C ILE A 59 -9.70 -12.14 -3.97
N LEU A 60 -9.43 -11.14 -4.80
CA LEU A 60 -8.41 -10.13 -4.57
C LEU A 60 -8.83 -9.19 -3.44
N VAL A 61 -10.09 -8.76 -3.42
CA VAL A 61 -10.66 -7.93 -2.36
C VAL A 61 -10.68 -8.68 -1.03
N VAL A 62 -11.25 -9.90 -1.03
CA VAL A 62 -11.35 -10.74 0.17
C VAL A 62 -9.96 -11.07 0.72
N SER A 63 -8.94 -11.24 -0.13
CA SER A 63 -7.58 -11.49 0.34
C SER A 63 -7.04 -10.38 1.24
N GLN A 64 -7.34 -9.10 0.94
CA GLN A 64 -6.88 -7.97 1.77
C GLN A 64 -7.58 -7.96 3.13
N TRP A 65 -8.89 -8.23 3.15
CA TRP A 65 -9.64 -8.38 4.40
C TRP A 65 -9.13 -9.54 5.25
N ILE A 66 -8.78 -10.68 4.64
CA ILE A 66 -8.18 -11.81 5.36
C ILE A 66 -6.84 -11.41 5.98
N VAL A 67 -5.99 -10.67 5.26
CA VAL A 67 -4.71 -10.17 5.79
C VAL A 67 -4.95 -9.25 6.98
N PHE A 68 -5.86 -8.29 6.87
CA PHE A 68 -6.17 -7.36 7.95
C PHE A 68 -6.78 -8.04 9.17
N LEU A 69 -7.79 -8.90 8.99
CA LEU A 69 -8.42 -9.64 10.07
C LEU A 69 -7.44 -10.64 10.71
N GLY A 70 -6.56 -11.25 9.92
CA GLY A 70 -5.49 -12.11 10.41
C GLY A 70 -4.49 -11.34 11.27
N ALA A 71 -4.04 -10.18 10.80
CA ALA A 71 -3.19 -9.27 11.57
C ALA A 71 -3.88 -8.83 12.87
N TRP A 72 -5.15 -8.43 12.80
CA TRP A 72 -5.94 -8.08 13.97
C TRP A 72 -6.04 -9.23 14.98
N ALA A 73 -6.44 -10.43 14.54
CA ALA A 73 -6.60 -11.59 15.41
C ALA A 73 -5.27 -11.95 16.09
N LEU A 74 -4.19 -12.02 15.33
CA LEU A 74 -2.86 -12.38 15.82
C LEU A 74 -2.34 -11.34 16.81
N ILE A 75 -2.37 -10.05 16.45
CA ILE A 75 -1.79 -8.98 17.27
C ILE A 75 -2.70 -8.63 18.45
N ALA A 76 -4.03 -8.72 18.33
CA ALA A 76 -4.92 -8.54 19.47
C ALA A 76 -4.74 -9.66 20.49
N PHE A 77 -4.53 -10.89 20.05
CA PHE A 77 -4.26 -12.02 20.94
C PHE A 77 -2.88 -11.89 21.61
N LEU A 78 -1.82 -11.70 20.83
CA LEU A 78 -0.45 -11.57 21.34
C LEU A 78 -0.29 -10.30 22.19
N GLY A 79 -0.79 -9.17 21.71
CA GLY A 79 -0.71 -7.88 22.41
C GLY A 79 -1.40 -7.92 23.77
N LYS A 80 -2.55 -8.59 23.89
CA LYS A 80 -3.19 -8.81 25.20
C LYS A 80 -2.31 -9.67 26.12
N ARG A 81 -1.71 -10.75 25.61
CA ARG A 81 -0.80 -11.62 26.41
C ARG A 81 0.49 -10.90 26.81
N LEU A 82 0.98 -9.99 25.99
CA LEU A 82 2.16 -9.17 26.25
C LEU A 82 1.86 -7.91 27.08
N GLY A 83 0.63 -7.73 27.56
CA GLY A 83 0.24 -6.59 28.38
C GLY A 83 0.26 -5.24 27.66
N TRP A 84 0.09 -5.22 26.33
CA TRP A 84 0.09 -3.99 25.55
C TRP A 84 -1.19 -3.18 25.76
N THR A 85 -1.05 -1.86 25.71
CA THR A 85 -2.20 -0.94 25.70
C THR A 85 -3.01 -1.12 24.42
N ARG A 86 -4.31 -0.79 24.47
CA ARG A 86 -5.18 -0.84 23.28
C ARG A 86 -4.66 0.03 22.13
N SER A 87 -4.05 1.17 22.44
CA SER A 87 -3.43 2.07 21.45
C SER A 87 -2.26 1.39 20.74
N ARG A 88 -1.37 0.72 21.48
CA ARG A 88 -0.25 -0.02 20.87
C ARG A 88 -0.75 -1.17 19.99
N ILE A 89 -1.73 -1.94 20.47
CA ILE A 89 -2.33 -3.03 19.69
C ILE A 89 -2.91 -2.48 18.39
N GLY A 90 -3.76 -1.44 18.45
CA GLY A 90 -4.35 -0.83 17.25
C GLY A 90 -3.29 -0.32 16.26
N CYS A 91 -2.24 0.34 16.76
CA CYS A 91 -1.15 0.82 15.93
C CYS A 91 -0.44 -0.32 15.17
N VAL A 92 -0.11 -1.42 15.86
CA VAL A 92 0.57 -2.56 15.23
C VAL A 92 -0.37 -3.32 14.29
N VAL A 93 -1.66 -3.42 14.60
CA VAL A 93 -2.67 -4.01 13.69
C VAL A 93 -2.74 -3.23 12.39
N VAL A 94 -2.81 -1.90 12.44
CA VAL A 94 -2.84 -1.06 11.23
C VAL A 94 -1.54 -1.21 10.45
N LEU A 95 -0.38 -1.15 11.12
CA LEU A 95 0.92 -1.29 10.47
C LEU A 95 1.12 -2.65 9.79
N ALA A 96 0.59 -3.73 10.37
CA ALA A 96 0.74 -5.08 9.82
C ALA A 96 -0.37 -5.45 8.82
N GLY A 97 -1.58 -4.92 9.01
CA GLY A 97 -2.76 -5.25 8.23
C GLY A 97 -2.98 -4.35 7.02
N LEU A 98 -2.52 -3.10 7.06
CA LEU A 98 -2.62 -2.13 5.96
C LEU A 98 -1.22 -1.78 5.45
N GLY A 99 -0.80 -2.51 4.42
CA GLY A 99 0.49 -2.33 3.78
C GLY A 99 0.50 -1.17 2.78
N ASN A 100 1.70 -0.78 2.33
CA ASN A 100 1.86 0.19 1.24
C ASN A 100 1.63 -0.49 -0.13
N THR A 101 0.39 -0.82 -0.41
CA THR A 101 -0.08 -1.56 -1.59
C THR A 101 0.06 -0.76 -2.89
N ALA A 102 -0.23 0.54 -2.86
CA ALA A 102 -0.14 1.39 -4.06
C ALA A 102 1.31 1.76 -4.43
N PHE A 103 2.12 2.26 -3.50
CA PHE A 103 3.46 2.77 -3.82
C PHE A 103 4.53 1.68 -3.85
N MET A 104 4.43 0.68 -2.97
CA MET A 104 5.39 -0.43 -2.92
C MET A 104 4.85 -1.71 -3.58
N GLY A 105 3.53 -1.96 -3.44
CA GLY A 105 2.91 -3.16 -3.99
C GLY A 105 2.85 -3.19 -5.51
N TYR A 106 2.51 -2.09 -6.21
CA TYR A 106 2.44 -2.13 -7.68
C TYR A 106 3.79 -2.44 -8.36
N PRO A 107 4.91 -1.80 -8.00
CA PRO A 107 6.22 -2.15 -8.56
C PRO A 107 6.62 -3.60 -8.26
N LEU A 108 6.23 -4.12 -7.08
CA LEU A 108 6.48 -5.51 -6.72
C LEU A 108 5.66 -6.48 -7.57
N ILE A 109 4.36 -6.21 -7.75
CA ILE A 109 3.50 -7.00 -8.63
C ILE A 109 4.00 -6.97 -10.07
N GLU A 110 4.42 -5.81 -10.57
CA GLU A 110 4.98 -5.71 -11.91
C GLU A 110 6.20 -6.62 -12.09
N VAL A 111 7.08 -6.73 -11.10
CA VAL A 111 8.23 -7.62 -11.20
C VAL A 111 7.86 -9.10 -11.01
N LEU A 112 6.97 -9.42 -10.08
CA LEU A 112 6.62 -10.81 -9.78
C LEU A 112 5.64 -11.42 -10.81
N ARG A 113 4.77 -10.60 -11.40
CA ARG A 113 3.63 -11.05 -12.22
C ARG A 113 3.52 -10.33 -13.56
N GLY A 114 4.39 -9.36 -13.84
CA GLY A 114 4.37 -8.58 -15.08
C GLY A 114 3.38 -7.42 -15.06
N VAL A 115 3.50 -6.53 -16.05
CA VAL A 115 2.69 -5.30 -16.19
C VAL A 115 1.18 -5.60 -16.28
N ASN A 116 0.82 -6.73 -16.87
CA ASN A 116 -0.59 -7.14 -17.05
C ASN A 116 -1.30 -7.45 -15.72
N ALA A 117 -0.55 -7.66 -14.62
CA ALA A 117 -1.13 -7.93 -13.31
C ALA A 117 -1.40 -6.65 -12.49
N ILE A 118 -0.90 -5.49 -12.92
CA ILE A 118 -1.09 -4.22 -12.21
C ILE A 118 -2.58 -3.84 -12.10
N PRO A 119 -3.43 -3.98 -13.16
CA PRO A 119 -4.86 -3.72 -13.04
C PRO A 119 -5.54 -4.60 -11.97
N LEU A 120 -5.12 -5.86 -11.82
CA LEU A 120 -5.63 -6.75 -10.77
C LEU A 120 -5.22 -6.26 -9.37
N ALA A 121 -3.98 -5.78 -9.22
CA ALA A 121 -3.50 -5.22 -7.96
C ALA A 121 -4.28 -3.97 -7.54
N ILE A 122 -4.74 -3.16 -8.49
CA ILE A 122 -5.61 -2.00 -8.22
C ILE A 122 -6.96 -2.42 -7.63
N VAL A 123 -7.53 -3.55 -8.08
CA VAL A 123 -8.78 -4.05 -7.47
C VAL A 123 -8.55 -4.44 -6.01
N ALA A 124 -7.47 -5.17 -5.73
CA ALA A 124 -7.10 -5.53 -4.36
C ALA A 124 -6.90 -4.27 -3.50
N ASP A 125 -6.20 -3.28 -4.05
CA ASP A 125 -5.87 -2.04 -3.35
C ASP A 125 -7.09 -1.15 -3.10
N GLN A 126 -7.81 -0.77 -4.16
CA GLN A 126 -8.87 0.24 -4.11
C GLN A 126 -10.18 -0.30 -3.52
N ALA A 127 -10.55 -1.55 -3.84
CA ALA A 127 -11.77 -2.16 -3.33
C ALA A 127 -11.53 -3.01 -2.06
N GLY A 128 -10.28 -3.37 -1.77
CA GLY A 128 -9.88 -4.04 -0.53
C GLY A 128 -9.26 -3.08 0.46
N SER A 129 -7.97 -2.79 0.29
CA SER A 129 -7.16 -2.08 1.30
C SER A 129 -7.66 -0.67 1.65
N PHE A 130 -8.17 0.10 0.69
CA PHE A 130 -8.67 1.47 0.93
C PHE A 130 -10.06 1.52 1.59
N VAL A 131 -10.79 0.39 1.62
CA VAL A 131 -12.14 0.31 2.21
C VAL A 131 -12.09 -0.07 3.70
N ILE A 132 -10.97 -0.63 4.16
CA ILE A 132 -10.72 -1.03 5.55
C ILE A 132 -10.46 0.21 6.42
#